data_AF-A0A417YC85-F1
#
_entry.id   AF-A0A417YC85-F1
#
_cell.length_a   1.000
_cell.length_b   1.000
_cell.length_c   1.000
_cell.angle_alpha   90.00
_cell.angle_beta   90.00
_cell.angle_gamma   90.00
#
_symmetry.space_group_name_H-M   'P 1'
#
loop_
_entity.id
_entity.type
_entity.pdbx_description
1 polymer ?
#
loop_
_entity_poly.entity_id
_entity_poly.type
_entity_poly.pdbx_seq_one_letter_code
_entity_poly.pdbx_strand_id
1 'polypeptide(L)'
;MNRDNEIAKPDHEPAAKAKRKGIIISLFMIIIAGWALRYIYLEYEIHIAKEKVGNLFEVVDEDEEKPSKIKDSTNQALINDAQNAVNNINTNGDEEGRNEGVVFALQSALVVAQAQLMKREGEIESTTFPAPDPEEQQQLVDYQPNEDDVVSTYDDVENRDILEEFIEIAGENGKNDESEIRIVKNEGKDGVIIYDLKSRYDKNADQGWIDVTPDLSHYNPPEDYVQEIFNNASQQCGYMSKDETQGFYKLYECRTHWEYHLLPIDKSKLP
;
A
#
# COMPACT_ATOMS: atom_id res chain seq x y z
N MET A 1 -43.98 -71.59 -10.69
CA MET A 1 -43.03 -72.10 -9.67
C MET A 1 -41.65 -72.11 -10.29
N ASN A 2 -40.64 -71.80 -9.48
CA ASN A 2 -39.21 -71.64 -9.75
C ASN A 2 -38.71 -70.27 -10.24
N ARG A 3 -38.18 -69.55 -9.24
CA ARG A 3 -37.18 -68.49 -9.28
C ARG A 3 -35.87 -69.05 -9.85
N ASP A 4 -35.11 -68.21 -10.54
CA ASP A 4 -33.66 -68.26 -10.50
C ASP A 4 -33.11 -66.83 -10.32
N ASN A 5 -32.23 -66.71 -9.32
CA ASN A 5 -31.63 -65.49 -8.82
C ASN A 5 -30.52 -64.99 -9.76
N GLU A 6 -30.60 -63.73 -10.17
CA GLU A 6 -29.49 -63.03 -10.82
C GLU A 6 -28.56 -62.44 -9.73
N ILE A 7 -27.33 -62.94 -9.67
CA ILE A 7 -26.29 -62.49 -8.74
C ILE A 7 -25.66 -61.23 -9.30
N ALA A 8 -25.92 -60.08 -8.66
CA ALA A 8 -25.21 -58.84 -8.91
C ALA A 8 -23.72 -59.01 -8.52
N LYS A 9 -22.81 -58.80 -9.49
CA LYS A 9 -21.38 -58.60 -9.22
C LYS A 9 -21.19 -57.21 -8.57
N PRO A 10 -20.40 -57.08 -7.49
CA PRO A 10 -19.98 -55.78 -7.03
C PRO A 10 -18.83 -55.29 -7.92
N ASP A 11 -19.03 -54.12 -8.55
CA ASP A 11 -17.98 -53.38 -9.22
C ASP A 11 -16.92 -52.94 -8.20
N HIS A 12 -15.81 -53.65 -8.16
CA HIS A 12 -14.64 -53.26 -7.39
C HIS A 12 -13.90 -52.14 -8.13
N GLU A 13 -14.13 -50.90 -7.72
CA GLU A 13 -13.33 -49.74 -8.14
C GLU A 13 -11.86 -49.96 -7.71
N PRO A 14 -10.87 -49.82 -8.62
CA PRO A 14 -9.48 -50.17 -8.30
C PRO A 14 -8.89 -49.21 -7.26
N ALA A 15 -8.39 -49.78 -6.16
CA ALA A 15 -7.86 -49.13 -4.96
C ALA A 15 -6.78 -48.04 -5.19
N ALA A 16 -6.17 -47.99 -6.37
CA ALA A 16 -5.21 -46.95 -6.76
C ALA A 16 -5.86 -45.56 -6.95
N LYS A 17 -7.10 -45.48 -7.45
CA LYS A 17 -7.83 -44.20 -7.61
C LYS A 17 -8.28 -43.62 -6.26
N ALA A 18 -8.66 -44.48 -5.32
CA ALA A 18 -9.05 -44.07 -3.97
C ALA A 18 -7.88 -43.44 -3.18
N LYS A 19 -6.68 -44.02 -3.26
CA LYS A 19 -5.47 -43.46 -2.63
C LYS A 19 -5.07 -42.09 -3.20
N ARG A 20 -5.21 -41.88 -4.52
CA ARG A 20 -4.90 -40.59 -5.16
C ARG A 20 -5.89 -39.49 -4.76
N LYS A 21 -7.18 -39.82 -4.62
CA LYS A 21 -8.21 -38.88 -4.11
C LYS A 21 -7.99 -38.52 -2.63
N GLY A 22 -7.60 -39.48 -1.79
CA GLY A 22 -7.30 -39.24 -0.38
C GLY A 22 -6.12 -38.29 -0.14
N ILE A 23 -5.05 -38.41 -0.94
CA ILE A 23 -3.88 -37.51 -0.86
C ILE A 23 -4.24 -36.08 -1.27
N ILE A 24 -5.05 -35.90 -2.31
CA ILE A 24 -5.48 -34.57 -2.79
C ILE A 24 -6.39 -33.88 -1.77
N ILE A 25 -7.34 -34.60 -1.17
CA ILE A 25 -8.23 -34.05 -0.13
C ILE A 25 -7.44 -33.66 1.13
N SER A 26 -6.45 -34.47 1.53
CA SER A 26 -5.59 -34.17 2.68
C SER A 26 -4.74 -32.91 2.49
N LEU A 27 -4.22 -32.68 1.28
CA LEU A 27 -3.45 -31.46 0.97
C LEU A 27 -4.35 -30.22 0.93
N PHE A 28 -5.57 -30.35 0.43
CA PHE A 28 -6.55 -29.25 0.39
C PHE A 28 -6.95 -28.79 1.79
N MET A 29 -7.14 -29.73 2.73
CA MET A 29 -7.44 -29.41 4.13
C MET A 29 -6.28 -28.72 4.85
N ILE A 30 -5.02 -29.09 4.54
CA ILE A 30 -3.83 -28.41 5.10
C ILE A 30 -3.72 -26.98 4.57
N ILE A 31 -4.00 -26.77 3.28
CA ILE A 31 -4.04 -25.44 2.68
C ILE A 31 -5.13 -24.61 3.37
N ILE A 32 -6.39 -25.07 3.40
CA ILE A 32 -7.50 -24.35 4.05
C ILE A 32 -7.20 -24.04 5.53
N ALA A 33 -6.64 -24.99 6.29
CA ALA A 33 -6.25 -24.76 7.68
C ALA A 33 -5.13 -23.71 7.80
N GLY A 34 -4.16 -23.69 6.88
CA GLY A 34 -3.12 -22.67 6.82
C GLY A 34 -3.67 -21.27 6.53
N TRP A 35 -4.61 -21.15 5.59
CA TRP A 35 -5.29 -19.88 5.29
C TRP A 35 -6.14 -19.39 6.47
N ALA A 36 -6.88 -20.29 7.14
CA ALA A 36 -7.68 -19.95 8.32
C ALA A 36 -6.82 -19.51 9.51
N LEU A 37 -5.70 -20.21 9.79
CA LEU A 37 -4.77 -19.83 10.85
C LEU A 37 -4.10 -18.48 10.58
N ARG A 38 -3.77 -18.21 9.31
CA ARG A 38 -3.17 -16.93 8.90
C ARG A 38 -4.16 -15.77 9.03
N TYR A 39 -5.42 -15.99 8.65
CA TYR A 39 -6.49 -15.01 8.84
C TYR A 39 -6.72 -14.67 10.32
N ILE A 40 -6.76 -15.69 11.19
CA ILE A 40 -6.89 -15.51 12.65
C ILE A 40 -5.68 -14.73 13.22
N TYR A 41 -4.48 -15.01 12.72
CA TYR A 41 -3.26 -14.34 13.17
C TYR A 41 -3.24 -12.85 12.77
N LEU A 42 -3.67 -12.53 11.55
CA LEU A 42 -3.76 -11.15 11.06
C LEU A 42 -4.81 -10.33 11.85
N GLU A 43 -6.00 -10.89 12.11
CA GLU A 43 -6.99 -10.22 12.94
C GLU A 43 -6.47 -9.96 14.38
N TYR A 44 -5.65 -10.86 14.90
CA TYR A 44 -5.02 -10.71 16.22
C TYR A 44 -3.98 -9.58 16.26
N GLU A 45 -3.11 -9.47 15.27
CA GLU A 45 -2.12 -8.37 15.15
C GLU A 45 -2.81 -7.01 15.03
N ILE A 46 -3.83 -6.93 14.16
CA ILE A 46 -4.64 -5.73 13.98
C ILE A 46 -5.35 -5.35 15.28
N HIS A 47 -5.86 -6.33 16.03
CA HIS A 47 -6.53 -6.07 17.31
C HIS A 47 -5.57 -5.45 18.35
N ILE A 48 -4.37 -6.02 18.49
CA ILE A 48 -3.34 -5.49 19.40
C ILE A 48 -2.95 -4.06 19.02
N ALA A 49 -2.75 -3.82 17.72
CA ALA A 49 -2.37 -2.50 17.24
C ALA A 49 -3.49 -1.46 17.47
N LYS A 50 -4.74 -1.82 17.18
CA LYS A 50 -5.92 -0.97 17.49
C LYS A 50 -6.00 -0.63 18.97
N GLU A 51 -5.80 -1.62 19.84
CA GLU A 51 -5.83 -1.41 21.29
C GLU A 51 -4.72 -0.44 21.74
N LYS A 52 -3.48 -0.66 21.28
CA LYS A 52 -2.34 0.20 21.65
C LYS A 52 -2.50 1.63 21.14
N VAL A 53 -2.91 1.80 19.88
CA VAL A 53 -3.17 3.13 19.29
C VAL A 53 -4.35 3.82 19.99
N GLY A 54 -5.48 3.13 20.18
CA GLY A 54 -6.64 3.67 20.87
C GLY A 54 -6.32 4.09 22.31
N ASN A 55 -5.43 3.37 22.98
CA ASN A 55 -5.00 3.70 24.34
C ASN A 55 -4.19 5.01 24.44
N LEU A 56 -3.70 5.57 23.35
CA LEU A 56 -3.04 6.87 23.32
C LEU A 56 -4.03 8.03 23.46
N PHE A 57 -5.29 7.83 23.10
CA PHE A 57 -6.30 8.89 23.00
C PHE A 57 -7.31 8.85 24.14
N GLU A 58 -7.79 10.02 24.55
CA GLU A 58 -8.93 10.16 25.44
C GLU A 58 -10.16 9.52 24.78
N VAL A 59 -10.98 8.83 25.58
CA VAL A 59 -12.26 8.31 25.11
C VAL A 59 -13.18 9.51 24.94
N VAL A 60 -13.47 9.87 23.69
CA VAL A 60 -14.42 10.93 23.36
C VAL A 60 -15.82 10.31 23.36
N ASP A 61 -16.75 10.86 24.13
CA ASP A 61 -18.17 10.48 24.05
C ASP A 61 -18.68 10.82 22.65
N GLU A 62 -19.45 9.91 22.02
CA GLU A 62 -19.91 9.99 20.62
C GLU A 62 -20.70 11.28 20.28
N ASP A 63 -21.14 12.03 21.28
CA ASP A 63 -21.92 13.26 21.16
C ASP A 63 -21.07 14.56 21.07
N GLU A 64 -19.73 14.49 21.20
CA GLU A 64 -18.85 15.67 21.09
C GLU A 64 -17.98 15.62 19.82
N GLU A 65 -18.20 16.56 18.88
CA GLU A 65 -17.34 16.82 17.71
C GLU A 65 -15.98 17.44 18.09
N LYS A 66 -15.29 16.88 19.09
CA LYS A 66 -13.94 17.32 19.46
C LYS A 66 -12.90 16.43 18.77
N PRO A 67 -11.83 17.02 18.21
CA PRO A 67 -10.73 16.23 17.67
C PRO A 67 -10.14 15.36 18.79
N SER A 68 -9.87 14.08 18.49
CA SER A 68 -9.33 13.13 19.45
C SER A 68 -8.05 13.65 20.09
N LYS A 69 -8.07 13.86 21.41
CA LYS A 69 -6.94 14.39 22.20
C LYS A 69 -6.13 13.22 22.78
N ILE A 70 -4.81 13.32 22.82
CA ILE A 70 -3.99 12.32 23.55
C ILE A 70 -4.22 12.42 25.06
N LYS A 71 -4.18 11.28 25.76
CA LYS A 71 -4.24 11.27 27.23
C LYS A 71 -3.03 12.01 27.81
N ASP A 72 -3.21 12.65 28.97
CA ASP A 72 -2.09 13.27 29.69
C ASP A 72 -0.99 12.25 30.06
N SER A 73 -1.35 10.98 30.22
CA SER A 73 -0.39 9.88 30.46
C SER A 73 0.36 9.40 29.21
N THR A 74 -0.08 9.77 28.01
CA THR A 74 0.57 9.36 26.75
C THR A 74 1.95 10.00 26.68
N ASN A 75 2.98 9.21 26.40
CA ASN A 75 4.37 9.65 26.29
C ASN A 75 5.05 8.96 25.09
N GLN A 76 6.26 9.36 24.77
CA GLN A 76 6.98 8.82 23.61
C GLN A 76 7.13 7.29 23.64
N ALA A 77 7.33 6.69 24.81
CA ALA A 77 7.48 5.24 24.94
C ALA A 77 6.18 4.50 24.57
N LEU A 78 5.02 5.05 24.92
CA LEU A 78 3.71 4.50 24.56
C LEU A 78 3.43 4.65 23.05
N ILE A 79 3.83 5.78 22.45
CA ILE A 79 3.72 5.98 21.00
C ILE A 79 4.62 4.98 20.26
N ASN A 80 5.86 4.78 20.71
CA ASN A 80 6.79 3.82 20.11
C ASN A 80 6.29 2.36 20.25
N ASP A 81 5.70 2.00 21.39
CA ASP A 81 5.11 0.68 21.61
C ASP A 81 3.91 0.42 20.68
N ALA A 82 3.07 1.44 20.47
CA ALA A 82 1.97 1.36 19.52
C ALA A 82 2.47 1.31 18.05
N GLN A 83 3.50 2.07 17.69
CA GLN A 83 4.14 2.02 16.38
C GLN A 83 4.71 0.63 16.07
N ASN A 84 5.39 0.01 17.04
CA ASN A 84 5.91 -1.35 16.86
C ASN A 84 4.80 -2.36 16.60
N ALA A 85 3.66 -2.23 17.29
CA ALA A 85 2.52 -3.12 17.07
C ALA A 85 1.88 -2.93 15.68
N VAL A 86 1.83 -1.70 15.17
CA VAL A 86 1.36 -1.42 13.81
C VAL A 86 2.33 -1.97 12.75
N ASN A 87 3.63 -1.80 12.94
CA ASN A 87 4.66 -2.31 12.03
C ASN A 87 4.70 -3.84 11.94
N ASN A 88 4.29 -4.53 13.01
CA ASN A 88 4.23 -6.00 13.04
C ASN A 88 3.05 -6.59 12.26
N ILE A 89 2.08 -5.78 11.79
CA ILE A 89 0.93 -6.28 11.04
C ILE A 89 1.38 -6.77 9.67
N ASN A 90 1.29 -8.09 9.44
CA ASN A 90 1.69 -8.67 8.16
C ASN A 90 0.52 -8.71 7.14
N THR A 91 0.38 -7.65 6.34
CA THR A 91 -0.68 -7.53 5.33
C THR A 91 -0.49 -8.38 4.07
N ASN A 92 0.68 -9.02 3.89
CA ASN A 92 0.93 -9.86 2.71
C ASN A 92 -0.21 -10.86 2.55
N GLY A 93 -0.75 -11.11 1.35
CA GLY A 93 -1.81 -12.12 1.13
C GLY A 93 -3.24 -11.71 1.53
N ASP A 94 -3.47 -10.43 1.84
CA ASP A 94 -4.82 -9.85 1.78
C ASP A 94 -5.17 -9.56 0.32
N GLU A 95 -5.90 -10.47 -0.33
CA GLU A 95 -6.29 -10.36 -1.75
C GLU A 95 -7.20 -9.15 -2.04
N GLU A 96 -7.71 -8.46 -1.02
CA GLU A 96 -8.68 -7.37 -1.17
C GLU A 96 -8.22 -6.01 -0.58
N GLY A 97 -6.98 -5.89 -0.07
CA GLY A 97 -6.42 -4.62 0.43
C GLY A 97 -7.16 -4.00 1.63
N ARG A 98 -8.08 -4.73 2.27
CA ARG A 98 -8.91 -4.19 3.36
C ARG A 98 -8.08 -3.91 4.62
N ASN A 99 -7.02 -4.67 4.85
CA ASN A 99 -6.16 -4.53 6.02
C ASN A 99 -5.12 -3.43 5.83
N GLU A 100 -4.75 -3.09 4.60
CA GLU A 100 -3.87 -1.94 4.30
C GLU A 100 -4.53 -0.62 4.72
N GLY A 101 -5.82 -0.45 4.44
CA GLY A 101 -6.58 0.71 4.91
C GLY A 101 -6.65 0.82 6.44
N VAL A 102 -6.68 -0.31 7.16
CA VAL A 102 -6.65 -0.33 8.63
C VAL A 102 -5.27 0.04 9.16
N VAL A 103 -4.19 -0.49 8.57
CA VAL A 103 -2.81 -0.13 8.92
C VAL A 103 -2.58 1.36 8.70
N PHE A 104 -3.01 1.90 7.55
CA PHE A 104 -2.94 3.32 7.23
C PHE A 104 -3.65 4.20 8.27
N ALA A 105 -4.87 3.84 8.67
CA ALA A 105 -5.61 4.57 9.70
C ALA A 105 -4.89 4.58 11.06
N LEU A 106 -4.25 3.45 11.42
CA LEU A 106 -3.48 3.33 12.66
C LEU A 106 -2.19 4.16 12.63
N GLN A 107 -1.47 4.15 11.50
CA GLN A 107 -0.28 4.99 11.30
C GLN A 107 -0.63 6.48 11.37
N SER A 108 -1.73 6.89 10.73
CA SER A 108 -2.23 8.27 10.78
C SER A 108 -2.52 8.72 12.21
N ALA A 109 -3.15 7.86 13.02
CA ALA A 109 -3.40 8.15 14.43
C ALA A 109 -2.09 8.32 15.22
N LEU A 110 -1.04 7.55 14.93
CA LEU A 110 0.27 7.69 15.58
C LEU A 110 0.93 9.04 15.28
N VAL A 111 0.84 9.52 14.04
CA VAL A 111 1.33 10.85 13.64
C VAL A 111 0.61 11.95 14.42
N VAL A 112 -0.73 11.86 14.52
CA VAL A 112 -1.53 12.82 15.31
C VAL A 112 -1.12 12.78 16.79
N ALA A 113 -0.90 11.60 17.34
CA ALA A 113 -0.45 11.46 18.73
C ALA A 113 0.92 12.10 18.96
N GLN A 114 1.86 11.91 18.02
CA GLN A 114 3.20 12.48 18.06
C GLN A 114 3.16 14.03 18.01
N ALA A 115 2.38 14.59 17.09
CA ALA A 115 2.24 16.04 16.96
C ALA A 115 1.62 16.68 18.21
N GLN A 116 0.61 16.03 18.80
CA GLN A 116 0.01 16.51 20.05
C GLN A 116 0.96 16.39 21.24
N LEU A 117 1.81 15.36 21.28
CA LEU A 117 2.83 15.19 22.32
C LEU A 117 3.86 16.32 22.27
N MET A 118 4.42 16.59 21.09
CA MET A 118 5.38 17.69 20.87
C MET A 118 4.79 19.03 21.30
N LYS A 119 3.54 19.32 20.88
CA LYS A 119 2.82 20.52 21.28
C LYS A 119 2.61 20.63 22.80
N ARG A 120 2.34 19.52 23.48
CA ARG A 120 2.14 19.48 24.95
C ARG A 120 3.45 19.69 25.72
N GLU A 121 4.55 19.14 25.21
CA GLU A 121 5.87 19.22 25.84
C GLU A 121 6.58 20.55 25.59
N GLY A 122 5.94 21.47 24.85
CA GLY A 122 6.44 22.83 24.62
C GLY A 122 7.52 22.89 23.54
N GLU A 123 7.68 21.82 22.76
CA GLU A 123 8.48 21.84 21.55
C GLU A 123 7.62 22.38 20.41
N ILE A 124 7.74 23.70 20.15
CA ILE A 124 7.89 24.34 18.82
C ILE A 124 7.29 25.76 18.83
N GLU A 125 8.14 26.76 18.59
CA GLU A 125 7.86 27.83 17.61
C GLU A 125 8.88 27.70 16.48
N SER A 126 8.38 27.50 15.25
CA SER A 126 9.02 27.68 13.93
C SER A 126 10.48 27.26 13.72
N THR A 127 10.67 26.33 12.77
CA THR A 127 11.91 26.13 11.98
C THR A 127 13.19 25.98 12.82
N THR A 128 13.48 24.78 13.32
CA THR A 128 14.81 24.14 13.38
C THR A 128 14.62 22.79 14.06
N PHE A 129 14.66 21.71 13.29
CA PHE A 129 14.82 20.37 13.83
C PHE A 129 16.15 20.30 14.61
N PRO A 130 16.20 19.72 15.83
CA PRO A 130 17.48 19.45 16.47
C PRO A 130 18.28 18.52 15.55
N ALA A 131 19.42 19.00 15.09
CA ALA A 131 20.28 18.28 14.17
C ALA A 131 20.65 16.90 14.79
N PRO A 132 20.45 15.79 14.07
CA PRO A 132 20.93 14.49 14.52
C PRO A 132 22.46 14.48 14.52
N ASP A 133 23.03 13.61 15.35
CA ASP A 133 24.47 13.38 15.53
C ASP A 133 25.22 13.41 14.18
N PRO A 134 26.34 14.15 14.03
CA PRO A 134 27.05 14.34 12.75
C PRO A 134 27.50 13.05 12.04
N GLU A 135 27.44 11.89 12.69
CA GLU A 135 27.77 10.59 12.08
C GLU A 135 26.58 9.91 11.36
N GLU A 136 25.32 10.29 11.62
CA GLU A 136 24.13 9.78 10.88
C GLU A 136 23.79 10.64 9.64
N GLN A 137 24.45 11.79 9.44
CA GLN A 137 24.12 12.76 8.39
C GLN A 137 24.75 12.49 7.01
N GLN A 138 25.49 11.40 6.80
CA GLN A 138 26.23 11.20 5.54
C GLN A 138 25.42 10.60 4.37
N GLN A 139 24.11 10.36 4.49
CA GLN A 139 23.32 9.78 3.37
C GLN A 139 21.92 10.38 3.12
N LEU A 140 21.57 11.53 3.70
CA LEU A 140 20.37 12.28 3.26
C LEU A 140 20.79 13.29 2.18
N VAL A 141 20.86 12.84 0.93
CA VAL A 141 20.86 13.77 -0.20
C VAL A 141 19.43 14.28 -0.34
N ASP A 142 19.21 15.50 0.15
CA ASP A 142 17.96 16.26 0.05
C ASP A 142 17.60 16.44 -1.43
N TYR A 143 16.80 15.53 -1.99
CA TYR A 143 16.33 15.64 -3.38
C TYR A 143 15.40 16.85 -3.48
N GLN A 144 15.75 17.80 -4.36
CA GLN A 144 14.91 18.96 -4.63
C GLN A 144 14.14 18.74 -5.94
N PRO A 145 12.80 18.64 -5.89
CA PRO A 145 11.97 18.57 -7.09
C PRO A 145 12.09 19.83 -7.94
N ASN A 146 11.91 19.70 -9.25
CA ASN A 146 11.74 20.85 -10.14
C ASN A 146 10.33 21.45 -10.00
N GLU A 147 10.13 22.67 -10.52
CA GLU A 147 8.83 23.37 -10.47
C GLU A 147 7.71 22.64 -11.21
N ASP A 148 8.03 21.81 -12.20
CA ASP A 148 7.13 21.03 -13.03
C ASP A 148 6.98 19.56 -12.60
N ASP A 149 7.69 19.14 -11.55
CA ASP A 149 7.56 17.79 -10.99
C ASP A 149 6.19 17.64 -10.30
N VAL A 150 5.52 16.52 -10.51
CA VAL A 150 4.32 16.14 -9.76
C VAL A 150 4.76 15.59 -8.41
N VAL A 151 4.67 16.41 -7.37
CA VAL A 151 5.15 16.03 -6.04
C VAL A 151 3.99 15.50 -5.20
N SER A 152 4.10 14.24 -4.79
CA SER A 152 3.21 13.66 -3.79
C SER A 152 3.83 13.81 -2.42
N THR A 153 3.10 14.53 -1.56
CA THR A 153 3.27 14.49 -0.11
C THR A 153 2.24 13.54 0.48
N TYR A 154 2.26 13.35 1.81
CA TYR A 154 1.47 12.32 2.51
C TYR A 154 -0.05 12.42 2.26
N ASP A 155 -0.55 13.63 2.00
CA ASP A 155 -1.97 13.96 1.93
C ASP A 155 -2.31 14.89 0.75
N ASP A 156 -1.33 15.30 -0.05
CA ASP A 156 -1.54 16.18 -1.19
C ASP A 156 -0.64 15.84 -2.37
N VAL A 157 -1.13 16.22 -3.56
CA VAL A 157 -0.39 16.14 -4.82
C VAL A 157 -0.29 17.56 -5.37
N GLU A 158 0.94 18.09 -5.37
CA GLU A 158 1.29 19.33 -6.05
C GLU A 158 1.38 19.10 -7.56
N ASN A 159 1.14 20.16 -8.35
CA ASN A 159 1.11 20.10 -9.82
C ASN A 159 0.14 19.03 -10.38
N ARG A 160 -1.02 18.90 -9.72
CA ARG A 160 -2.08 17.96 -10.10
C ARG A 160 -2.62 18.19 -11.50
N ASP A 161 -2.68 19.44 -11.93
CA ASP A 161 -3.09 19.82 -13.28
C ASP A 161 -2.18 19.20 -14.35
N ILE A 162 -0.86 19.15 -14.12
CA ILE A 162 0.10 18.47 -15.00
C ILE A 162 -0.19 16.97 -15.05
N LEU A 163 -0.48 16.36 -13.88
CA LEU A 163 -0.83 14.95 -13.79
C LEU A 163 -2.13 14.63 -14.53
N GLU A 164 -3.17 15.44 -14.33
CA GLU A 164 -4.49 15.22 -14.94
C GLU A 164 -4.44 15.47 -16.45
N GLU A 165 -3.70 16.46 -16.94
CA GLU A 165 -3.44 16.64 -18.37
C GLU A 165 -2.71 15.43 -18.97
N PHE A 166 -1.69 14.91 -18.28
CA PHE A 166 -0.99 13.71 -18.71
C PHE A 166 -1.92 12.50 -18.82
N ILE A 167 -2.80 12.29 -17.84
CA ILE A 167 -3.79 11.18 -17.84
C ILE A 167 -4.68 11.22 -19.08
N GLU A 168 -5.10 12.41 -19.52
CA GLU A 168 -5.98 12.56 -20.68
C GLU A 168 -5.30 12.22 -22.01
N ILE A 169 -3.99 12.43 -22.12
CA ILE A 169 -3.27 12.35 -23.40
C ILE A 169 -2.31 11.16 -23.50
N ALA A 170 -1.95 10.52 -22.39
CA ALA A 170 -0.91 9.50 -22.35
C ALA A 170 -1.43 8.07 -22.53
N GLY A 171 -0.55 7.20 -23.03
CA GLY A 171 -0.83 5.77 -23.17
C GLY A 171 -2.00 5.48 -24.11
N GLU A 172 -2.85 4.51 -23.76
CA GLU A 172 -4.03 4.14 -24.54
C GLU A 172 -5.13 5.21 -24.56
N ASN A 173 -5.12 6.15 -23.60
CA ASN A 173 -6.11 7.23 -23.55
C ASN A 173 -5.90 8.25 -24.68
N GLY A 174 -4.70 8.34 -25.23
CA GLY A 174 -4.36 9.29 -26.29
C GLY A 174 -3.49 8.70 -27.40
N LYS A 175 -3.08 9.55 -28.33
CA LYS A 175 -2.14 9.20 -29.41
C LYS A 175 -0.84 9.98 -29.32
N ASN A 176 -0.52 10.43 -28.10
CA ASN A 176 0.64 11.26 -27.82
C ASN A 176 1.89 10.38 -27.58
N ASP A 177 3.00 10.68 -28.26
CA ASP A 177 4.29 10.00 -28.13
C ASP A 177 5.40 10.87 -27.51
N GLU A 178 5.08 12.10 -27.10
CA GLU A 178 6.06 13.12 -26.66
C GLU A 178 5.88 13.58 -25.22
N SER A 179 4.72 13.35 -24.60
CA SER A 179 4.43 13.80 -23.24
C SER A 179 5.27 13.03 -22.21
N GLU A 180 5.85 13.77 -21.28
CA GLU A 180 6.71 13.26 -20.22
C GLU A 180 6.41 14.04 -18.94
N ILE A 181 6.27 13.34 -17.81
CA ILE A 181 6.16 13.95 -16.49
C ILE A 181 7.06 13.20 -15.51
N ARG A 182 7.50 13.89 -14.48
CA ARG A 182 8.19 13.29 -13.34
C ARG A 182 7.27 13.30 -12.13
N ILE A 183 7.12 12.15 -11.51
CA ILE A 183 6.42 12.01 -10.24
C ILE A 183 7.46 11.82 -9.14
N VAL A 184 7.35 12.61 -8.09
CA VAL A 184 8.22 12.58 -6.92
C VAL A 184 7.38 12.15 -5.72
N LYS A 185 7.56 10.91 -5.27
CA LYS A 185 6.84 10.35 -4.13
C LYS A 185 7.70 10.47 -2.87
N ASN A 186 7.27 11.31 -1.94
CA ASN A 186 7.96 11.50 -0.67
C ASN A 186 7.52 10.42 0.34
N GLU A 187 8.44 9.52 0.69
CA GLU A 187 8.25 8.43 1.67
C GLU A 187 8.71 8.86 3.09
N GLY A 188 8.86 10.16 3.32
CA GLY A 188 9.25 10.73 4.59
C GLY A 188 10.68 10.39 4.97
N LYS A 189 10.84 9.67 6.08
CA LYS A 189 12.18 9.31 6.63
C LYS A 189 12.95 8.34 5.74
N ASP A 190 12.26 7.59 4.89
CA ASP A 190 12.85 6.58 4.00
C ASP A 190 13.29 7.23 2.67
N GLY A 191 13.07 8.54 2.50
CA GLY A 191 13.54 9.32 1.37
C GLY A 191 12.48 9.47 0.27
N VAL A 192 12.94 9.50 -0.98
CA VAL A 192 12.12 9.86 -2.14
C VAL A 192 12.24 8.80 -3.22
N ILE A 193 11.10 8.35 -3.73
CA ILE A 193 10.98 7.52 -4.92
C ILE A 193 10.57 8.39 -6.10
N ILE A 194 11.31 8.31 -7.20
CA ILE A 194 11.02 9.10 -8.40
C ILE A 194 10.49 8.16 -9.49
N TYR A 195 9.47 8.59 -10.22
CA TYR A 195 8.98 7.90 -11.40
C TYR A 195 8.96 8.85 -12.59
N ASP A 196 9.81 8.59 -13.58
CA ASP A 196 9.72 9.27 -14.87
C ASP A 196 8.70 8.52 -15.74
N LEU A 197 7.59 9.19 -16.06
CA LEU A 197 6.50 8.65 -16.88
C LEU A 197 6.56 9.28 -18.26
N LYS A 198 6.57 8.45 -19.30
CA LYS A 198 6.62 8.93 -20.67
C LYS A 198 5.61 8.22 -21.55
N SER A 199 4.75 9.00 -22.20
CA SER A 199 3.81 8.47 -23.17
C SER A 199 4.55 7.97 -24.42
N ARG A 200 4.03 6.90 -24.99
CA ARG A 200 4.48 6.27 -26.21
C ARG A 200 3.29 5.97 -27.08
N TYR A 201 3.50 6.05 -28.39
CA TYR A 201 2.52 5.63 -29.36
C TYR A 201 3.23 5.09 -30.61
N ASP A 202 2.90 3.86 -30.99
CA ASP A 202 3.33 3.24 -32.24
C ASP A 202 2.23 3.36 -33.30
N LYS A 203 2.48 4.21 -34.30
CA LYS A 203 1.58 4.45 -35.43
C LYS A 203 1.33 3.20 -36.30
N ASN A 204 2.24 2.23 -36.32
CA ASN A 204 2.10 1.02 -37.13
C ASN A 204 1.20 -0.01 -36.44
N ALA A 205 1.29 -0.08 -35.10
CA ALA A 205 0.47 -0.96 -34.28
C ALA A 205 -0.86 -0.31 -33.87
N ASP A 206 -0.98 1.02 -33.99
CA ASP A 206 -2.05 1.84 -33.40
C ASP A 206 -2.22 1.57 -31.90
N GLN A 207 -1.08 1.49 -31.20
CA GLN A 207 -1.02 1.18 -29.76
C GLN A 207 -0.24 2.25 -29.02
N GLY A 208 -0.81 2.72 -27.91
CA GLY A 208 -0.16 3.62 -26.97
C GLY A 208 0.15 2.92 -25.66
N TRP A 209 1.18 3.37 -24.95
CA TRP A 209 1.50 2.91 -23.60
C TRP A 209 2.27 4.00 -22.84
N ILE A 210 2.46 3.80 -21.54
CA ILE A 210 3.25 4.65 -20.66
C ILE A 210 4.48 3.85 -20.26
N ASP A 211 5.67 4.34 -20.64
CA ASP A 211 6.93 3.86 -20.06
C ASP A 211 7.07 4.50 -18.66
N VAL A 212 7.27 3.68 -17.63
CA VAL A 212 7.49 4.13 -16.25
C VAL A 212 8.89 3.72 -15.84
N THR A 213 9.72 4.68 -15.44
CA THR A 213 11.09 4.42 -14.99
C THR A 213 11.25 4.83 -13.54
N PRO A 214 11.28 3.86 -12.61
CA PRO A 214 11.56 4.13 -11.20
C PRO A 214 13.04 4.51 -11.01
N ASP A 215 13.28 5.54 -10.21
CA ASP A 215 14.59 5.89 -9.66
C ASP A 215 14.51 5.88 -8.13
N LEU A 216 15.35 5.02 -7.54
CA LEU A 216 15.44 4.76 -6.09
C LEU A 216 16.73 5.32 -5.50
N SER A 217 17.50 6.12 -6.25
CA SER A 217 18.79 6.67 -5.80
C SER A 217 18.70 7.55 -4.56
N HIS A 218 17.50 8.07 -4.27
CA HIS A 218 17.17 8.88 -3.10
C HIS A 218 16.26 8.15 -2.10
N TYR A 219 16.06 6.85 -2.26
CA TYR A 219 15.20 6.02 -1.42
C TYR A 219 16.05 5.01 -0.63
N ASN A 220 15.97 5.12 0.69
CA ASN A 220 16.66 4.26 1.64
C ASN A 220 15.62 3.57 2.52
N PRO A 221 15.02 2.46 2.03
CA PRO A 221 14.05 1.72 2.81
C PRO A 221 14.70 1.05 4.02
N PRO A 222 13.93 0.72 5.08
CA PRO A 222 14.43 -0.05 6.22
C PRO A 222 14.91 -1.45 5.78
N GLU A 223 15.85 -2.03 6.54
CA GLU A 223 16.54 -3.29 6.16
C GLU A 223 15.60 -4.49 5.94
N ASP A 224 14.43 -4.49 6.57
CA ASP A 224 13.41 -5.54 6.48
C ASP A 224 12.34 -5.26 5.41
N TYR A 225 12.44 -4.15 4.68
CA TYR A 225 11.51 -3.82 3.61
C TYR A 225 11.66 -4.76 2.43
N VAL A 226 10.56 -5.40 2.05
CA VAL A 226 10.48 -6.17 0.82
C VAL A 226 10.23 -5.19 -0.33
N GLN A 227 11.23 -5.02 -1.19
CA GLN A 227 11.14 -4.13 -2.34
C GLN A 227 9.95 -4.50 -3.24
N GLU A 228 9.08 -3.52 -3.52
CA GLU A 228 7.96 -3.69 -4.43
C GLU A 228 8.44 -4.10 -5.83
N ILE A 229 7.84 -5.17 -6.37
CA ILE A 229 8.21 -5.70 -7.70
C ILE A 229 8.08 -4.63 -8.80
N PHE A 230 7.15 -3.69 -8.62
CA PHE A 230 6.94 -2.57 -9.53
C PHE A 230 8.21 -1.71 -9.66
N ASN A 231 8.94 -1.52 -8.57
CA ASN A 231 10.11 -0.64 -8.49
C ASN A 231 11.42 -1.32 -8.90
N ASN A 232 11.40 -2.64 -9.15
CA ASN A 232 12.60 -3.41 -9.48
C ASN A 232 13.09 -3.20 -10.91
N ALA A 233 12.23 -2.71 -11.80
CA ALA A 233 12.55 -2.47 -13.21
C ALA A 233 11.59 -1.47 -13.83
N SER A 234 11.97 -0.89 -14.96
CA SER A 234 11.06 -0.09 -15.79
C SER A 234 9.81 -0.89 -16.17
N GLN A 235 8.66 -0.23 -16.11
CA GLN A 235 7.35 -0.79 -16.45
C GLN A 235 6.85 -0.21 -17.77
N GLN A 236 5.97 -0.99 -18.40
CA GLN A 236 5.12 -0.51 -19.49
C GLN A 236 3.70 -0.73 -19.01
N CYS A 237 2.91 0.34 -18.95
CA CYS A 237 1.52 0.34 -18.52
C CYS A 237 0.64 0.83 -19.67
N GLY A 238 -0.58 0.31 -19.81
CA GLY A 238 -1.49 0.69 -20.88
C GLY A 238 -1.95 2.14 -20.73
N TYR A 239 -2.49 2.49 -19.57
CA TYR A 239 -3.01 3.82 -19.30
C TYR A 239 -2.95 4.18 -17.82
N MET A 240 -3.25 5.45 -17.54
CA MET A 240 -3.41 5.98 -16.19
C MET A 240 -4.85 6.45 -16.01
N SER A 241 -5.40 6.34 -14.80
CA SER A 241 -6.73 6.86 -14.49
C SER A 241 -6.84 7.27 -13.03
N LYS A 242 -7.81 8.15 -12.76
CA LYS A 242 -8.20 8.61 -11.44
C LYS A 242 -9.33 7.71 -10.92
N ASP A 243 -9.07 6.96 -9.85
CA ASP A 243 -10.07 6.15 -9.17
C ASP A 243 -10.55 6.86 -7.90
N GLU A 244 -11.62 7.64 -8.02
CA GLU A 244 -12.22 8.38 -6.90
C GLU A 244 -12.85 7.45 -5.84
N THR A 245 -13.21 6.22 -6.23
CA THR A 245 -13.82 5.26 -5.30
C THR A 245 -12.78 4.76 -4.32
N GLN A 246 -11.60 4.39 -4.82
CA GLN A 246 -10.49 3.92 -3.99
C GLN A 246 -9.64 5.09 -3.48
N GLY A 247 -9.72 6.26 -4.11
CA GLY A 247 -8.99 7.46 -3.71
C GLY A 247 -7.54 7.46 -4.20
N PHE A 248 -7.27 6.92 -5.38
CA PHE A 248 -5.91 6.84 -5.94
C PHE A 248 -5.87 7.19 -7.42
N TYR A 249 -4.78 7.85 -7.83
CA TYR A 249 -4.31 7.82 -9.20
C TYR A 249 -3.61 6.48 -9.45
N LYS A 250 -4.01 5.78 -10.50
CA LYS A 250 -3.60 4.40 -10.76
C LYS A 250 -3.03 4.24 -12.15
N LEU A 251 -2.01 3.40 -12.25
CA LEU A 251 -1.53 2.85 -13.51
C LEU A 251 -2.18 1.48 -13.74
N TYR A 252 -2.59 1.22 -14.98
CA TYR A 252 -3.28 0.01 -15.37
C TYR A 252 -2.51 -0.77 -16.42
N GLU A 253 -2.73 -2.08 -16.43
CA GLU A 253 -2.17 -3.01 -17.42
C GLU A 253 -0.65 -2.94 -17.50
N CYS A 254 -0.01 -2.82 -16.33
CA CYS A 254 1.44 -2.80 -16.24
C CYS A 254 2.02 -4.20 -16.41
N ARG A 255 3.24 -4.27 -16.97
CA ARG A 255 3.96 -5.54 -17.19
C ARG A 255 4.00 -6.47 -15.96
N THR A 256 4.13 -5.90 -14.76
CA THR A 256 4.23 -6.66 -13.51
C THR A 256 2.95 -6.64 -12.66
N HIS A 257 2.01 -5.72 -12.92
CA HIS A 257 0.82 -5.49 -12.11
C HIS A 257 -0.37 -5.12 -13.00
N TRP A 258 -1.53 -5.72 -12.76
CA TRP A 258 -2.74 -5.30 -13.48
C TRP A 258 -3.19 -3.89 -13.09
N GLU A 259 -3.05 -3.54 -11.82
CA GLU A 259 -3.28 -2.19 -11.29
C GLU A 259 -2.15 -1.83 -10.33
N TYR A 260 -1.71 -0.58 -10.34
CA TYR A 260 -0.75 -0.05 -9.38
C TYR A 260 -1.26 1.28 -8.82
N HIS A 261 -1.36 1.38 -7.49
CA HIS A 261 -1.77 2.60 -6.81
C HIS A 261 -0.57 3.54 -6.71
N LEU A 262 -0.54 4.58 -7.53
CA LEU A 262 0.64 5.42 -7.69
C LEU A 262 0.64 6.57 -6.67
N LEU A 263 -0.42 7.38 -6.65
CA LEU A 263 -0.55 8.55 -5.79
C LEU A 263 -1.94 8.61 -5.13
N PRO A 264 -2.08 9.09 -3.88
CA PRO A 264 -3.37 9.32 -3.27
C PRO A 264 -4.11 10.48 -3.95
N ILE A 265 -5.45 10.44 -3.88
CA ILE A 265 -6.31 11.57 -4.24
C ILE A 265 -6.71 12.30 -2.96
N ASP A 266 -6.40 13.59 -2.89
CA ASP A 266 -6.98 14.46 -1.88
C ASP A 266 -8.48 14.63 -2.13
N LYS A 267 -9.28 13.91 -1.33
CA LYS A 267 -10.75 13.91 -1.42
C LYS A 267 -11.37 15.28 -1.07
N SER A 268 -10.66 16.15 -0.34
CA SER A 268 -11.15 17.48 0.02
C SER A 268 -11.12 18.47 -1.14
N LYS A 269 -10.37 18.14 -2.20
CA LYS A 269 -10.19 18.93 -3.42
C LYS A 269 -10.86 18.31 -4.64
N LEU A 270 -11.73 17.32 -4.45
CA LEU A 270 -12.59 16.80 -5.50
C LEU A 270 -13.78 17.76 -5.75
N PRO A 271 -14.19 17.96 -7.01
CA PRO A 271 -15.30 18.85 -7.37
C PRO A 271 -16.68 18.39 -6.86
#